data_AF-A0A6L9G0S5-F1
#
_entry.id   AF-A0A6L9G0S5-F1
#
_cell.length_a   1.000
_cell.length_b   1.000
_cell.length_c   1.000
_cell.angle_alpha   90.00
_cell.angle_beta   90.00
_cell.angle_gamma   90.00
#
_symmetry.space_group_name_H-M   'P 1'
#
loop_
_entity.id
_entity.type
_entity.pdbx_description
1 polymer ?
#
loop_
_entity_poly.entity_id
_entity_poly.type
_entity_poly.pdbx_seq_one_letter_code
_entity_poly.pdbx_strand_id
1 'polypeptide(L)'
;MPFVLVFLALLVVGGTALLLSGRRRAADAGRHFEAVPEPIVGLAEPEASLPPVLLPEHPRANDVDKVRFSLGLRGYRCDQVDDTLDVLAAEITRLENVIRDIESRRVISDTAENSQ
;
A
#
# COMPACT_ATOMS: atom_id res chain seq x y z
N MET A 1 16.31 25.72 38.74
CA MET A 1 15.56 24.54 39.22
C MET A 1 14.33 24.13 38.38
N PRO A 2 13.73 24.94 37.46
CA PRO A 2 12.69 24.43 36.55
C PRO A 2 13.24 23.85 35.23
N PHE A 3 14.38 24.37 34.75
CA PHE A 3 14.99 23.92 33.48
C PHE A 3 15.45 22.46 33.50
N VAL A 4 15.95 21.97 34.64
CA VAL A 4 16.35 20.57 34.81
C VAL A 4 15.14 19.64 34.69
N LEU A 5 13.98 20.05 35.22
CA LEU A 5 12.74 19.28 35.13
C LEU A 5 12.18 19.27 33.70
N VAL A 6 12.25 20.40 32.99
CA VAL A 6 11.85 20.47 31.58
C VAL A 6 12.75 19.62 30.70
N PHE A 7 14.07 19.65 30.92
CA PHE A 7 15.03 18.83 30.19
C PHE A 7 14.80 17.34 30.45
N LEU A 8 14.58 16.96 31.72
CA LEU A 8 14.25 15.59 32.10
C LEU A 8 12.94 15.13 31.44
N ALA A 9 11.90 15.97 31.42
CA ALA A 9 10.64 15.67 30.79
C ALA A 9 10.80 15.46 29.28
N LEU A 10 11.57 16.30 28.59
CA LEU A 10 11.88 16.17 27.16
C LEU A 10 12.68 14.89 26.87
N LEU A 11 13.62 14.53 27.75
CA LEU A 11 14.41 13.31 27.62
C LEU A 11 13.54 12.05 27.82
N VAL A 12 12.61 12.09 28.78
CA VAL A 12 11.67 10.99 29.03
C VAL A 12 10.66 10.85 27.90
N VAL A 13 10.08 11.95 27.41
CA VAL A 13 9.10 11.92 26.31
C VAL A 13 9.78 11.52 24.99
N GLY A 14 10.95 12.07 24.69
CA GLY A 14 11.72 11.70 23.51
C GLY A 14 12.21 10.25 23.58
N GLY A 15 12.70 9.81 24.74
CA GLY A 15 13.15 8.45 24.98
C GLY A 15 12.02 7.43 24.87
N THR A 16 10.86 7.69 25.48
CA THR A 16 9.69 6.80 25.40
C THR A 16 9.10 6.74 23.99
N ALA A 17 9.04 7.86 23.27
CA ALA A 17 8.64 7.90 21.86
C ALA A 17 9.61 7.09 20.97
N LEU A 18 10.92 7.20 21.19
CA LEU A 18 11.93 6.43 20.46
C LEU A 18 11.88 4.93 20.80
N LEU A 19 11.64 4.57 22.07
CA LEU A 19 11.51 3.17 22.50
C LEU A 19 10.25 2.49 21.94
N LEU A 20 9.12 3.20 21.85
CA LEU A 20 7.90 2.67 21.22
C LEU A 20 8.00 2.58 19.70
N SER A 21 8.61 3.58 19.03
CA SER A 21 8.82 3.54 17.57
C SER A 21 9.90 2.55 17.14
N GLY A 22 10.95 2.37 17.95
CA GLY A 22 12.05 1.44 17.69
C GLY A 22 11.61 -0.03 17.69
N ARG A 23 10.67 -0.41 18.58
CA ARG A 23 10.14 -1.79 18.62
C ARG A 23 9.25 -2.14 17.42
N ARG A 24 8.58 -1.16 16.80
CA ARG A 24 7.80 -1.38 15.57
C ARG A 24 8.70 -1.45 14.34
N ARG A 25 9.75 -0.64 14.28
CA ARG A 25 10.80 -0.74 13.23
C ARG A 25 11.61 -2.04 13.30
N ALA A 26 11.77 -2.63 14.48
CA ALA A 26 12.48 -3.89 14.65
C ALA A 26 11.67 -5.12 14.17
N ALA A 27 10.34 -5.03 14.10
CA ALA A 27 9.50 -6.09 13.53
C ALA A 27 9.50 -6.06 11.98
N ASP A 28 9.69 -4.87 11.38
CA ASP A 28 9.90 -4.69 9.93
C ASP A 28 11.37 -4.78 9.51
N ALA A 29 12.29 -5.03 10.44
CA ALA A 29 13.69 -5.36 10.13
C ALA A 29 13.85 -6.84 9.74
N GLY A 30 12.80 -7.44 9.17
CA GLY A 30 12.83 -8.77 8.59
C GLY A 30 13.58 -8.75 7.27
N ARG A 31 14.87 -9.11 7.35
CA ARG A 31 15.83 -9.38 6.25
C ARG A 31 16.60 -8.15 5.76
N HIS A 32 17.41 -7.57 6.64
CA HIS A 32 18.75 -7.17 6.20
C HIS A 32 19.41 -8.43 5.61
N PHE A 33 19.64 -8.42 4.30
CA PHE A 33 20.45 -9.41 3.62
C PHE A 33 21.84 -9.34 4.25
N GLU A 34 22.14 -10.28 5.14
CA GLU A 34 23.48 -10.52 5.65
C GLU A 34 24.33 -10.83 4.41
N ALA A 35 25.16 -9.88 4.01
CA ALA A 35 26.04 -10.02 2.87
C ALA A 35 27.06 -11.11 3.23
N VAL A 36 26.70 -12.36 2.93
CA VAL A 36 27.60 -13.49 2.92
C VAL A 36 28.71 -13.13 1.93
N PRO A 37 29.99 -13.01 2.36
CA PRO A 37 31.09 -12.58 1.49
C PRO A 37 31.59 -13.70 0.56
N GLU A 38 30.74 -14.69 0.27
CA GLU A 38 31.08 -15.80 -0.62
C GLU A 38 30.13 -15.75 -1.82
N PRO A 39 30.65 -15.60 -3.06
CA PRO A 39 29.82 -15.63 -4.25
C PRO A 39 29.26 -17.04 -4.39
N ILE A 40 27.99 -17.24 -4.05
CA ILE A 40 27.27 -18.48 -4.32
C ILE A 40 27.09 -18.60 -5.84
N VAL A 41 28.03 -19.29 -6.49
CA VAL A 41 27.95 -19.69 -7.90
C VAL A 41 26.74 -20.60 -8.06
N GLY A 42 25.66 -20.09 -8.70
CA GLY A 42 24.47 -20.87 -9.02
C GLY A 42 23.13 -20.20 -8.74
N LEU A 43 23.09 -19.02 -8.10
CA LEU A 43 21.88 -18.20 -8.08
C LEU A 43 21.82 -17.43 -9.39
N ALA A 44 21.17 -18.00 -10.41
CA ALA A 44 20.68 -17.18 -11.51
C ALA A 44 19.87 -16.04 -10.88
N GLU A 45 20.26 -14.80 -11.17
CA GLU A 45 19.51 -13.62 -10.76
C GLU A 45 18.04 -13.87 -11.14
N PRO A 46 17.09 -13.85 -10.19
CA PRO A 46 15.68 -14.07 -10.51
C PRO A 46 15.24 -13.03 -11.53
N GLU A 47 15.22 -13.43 -12.81
CA GLU A 47 14.80 -12.59 -13.93
C GLU A 47 13.27 -12.51 -13.91
N ALA A 48 12.72 -11.87 -12.87
CA ALA A 48 11.30 -11.56 -12.76
C ALA A 48 10.98 -10.33 -13.62
N SER A 49 11.28 -10.39 -14.92
CA SER A 49 10.87 -9.36 -15.87
C SER A 49 9.62 -9.83 -16.61
N LEU A 50 8.51 -9.94 -15.87
CA LEU A 50 7.21 -9.99 -16.53
C LEU A 50 6.99 -8.62 -17.22
N PRO A 51 6.50 -8.60 -18.48
CA PRO A 51 6.23 -7.36 -19.18
C PRO A 51 5.25 -6.50 -18.36
N PRO A 52 5.40 -5.16 -18.40
CA PRO A 52 4.56 -4.28 -17.61
C PRO A 52 3.10 -4.45 -17.99
N VAL A 53 2.25 -4.68 -16.99
CA VAL A 53 0.79 -4.76 -17.15
C VAL A 53 0.23 -3.43 -16.70
N LEU A 54 -0.27 -2.65 -17.64
CA LEU A 54 -0.88 -1.35 -17.38
C LEU A 54 -2.40 -1.47 -17.23
N LEU A 55 -2.99 -0.45 -16.60
CA LEU A 55 -4.44 -0.37 -16.44
C LEU A 55 -5.14 -0.20 -17.80
N PRO A 56 -6.33 -0.81 -17.97
CA PRO A 56 -7.19 -0.55 -19.13
C PRO A 56 -7.80 0.86 -19.04
N GLU A 57 -8.45 1.30 -20.12
CA GLU A 57 -9.05 2.64 -20.23
C GLU A 57 -10.11 2.92 -19.14
N HIS A 58 -10.82 1.87 -18.70
CA HIS A 58 -11.81 1.92 -17.64
C HIS A 58 -11.45 0.89 -16.54
N PRO A 59 -10.56 1.24 -15.61
CA PRO A 59 -10.04 0.29 -14.62
C PRO A 59 -11.11 -0.10 -13.59
N ARG A 60 -11.22 -1.39 -13.31
CA ARG A 60 -11.94 -1.93 -12.14
C ARG A 60 -10.98 -2.09 -10.97
N ALA A 61 -11.51 -2.21 -9.76
CA ALA A 61 -10.67 -2.47 -8.58
C ALA A 61 -9.76 -3.70 -8.75
N ASN A 62 -10.27 -4.79 -9.31
CA ASN A 62 -9.52 -6.02 -9.58
C ASN A 62 -8.43 -5.87 -10.68
N ASP A 63 -8.48 -4.80 -11.47
CA ASP A 63 -7.43 -4.54 -12.47
C ASP A 63 -6.22 -3.86 -11.84
N VAL A 64 -6.41 -3.12 -10.74
CA VAL A 64 -5.34 -2.47 -9.98
C VAL A 64 -4.38 -3.50 -9.39
N ASP A 65 -4.90 -4.59 -8.82
CA ASP A 65 -4.10 -5.67 -8.22
C ASP A 65 -3.19 -6.39 -9.23
N LYS A 66 -3.52 -6.29 -10.52
CA LYS A 66 -2.80 -6.94 -11.62
C LYS A 66 -1.73 -6.04 -12.23
N VAL A 67 -1.67 -4.76 -11.86
CA VAL A 67 -0.69 -3.82 -12.40
C VAL A 67 0.72 -4.27 -12.05
N ARG A 68 1.61 -4.27 -13.03
CA ARG A 68 3.03 -4.57 -12.83
C ARG A 68 3.87 -3.48 -13.48
N PHE A 69 4.68 -2.81 -12.67
CA PHE A 69 5.59 -1.78 -13.13
C PHE A 69 6.95 -2.37 -13.50
N SER A 70 7.58 -1.82 -14.54
CA SER A 70 8.98 -2.12 -14.85
C SER A 70 9.91 -1.40 -13.86
N LEU A 71 11.06 -2.01 -13.59
CA LEU A 71 12.10 -1.41 -12.76
C LEU A 71 12.94 -0.43 -13.59
N GLY A 72 13.25 0.73 -13.01
CA GLY A 72 14.11 1.76 -13.61
C GLY A 72 15.27 2.15 -12.69
N LEU A 73 16.32 2.78 -13.24
CA LEU A 73 17.49 3.28 -12.50
C LEU A 73 17.14 4.21 -11.33
N ARG A 74 15.97 4.86 -11.40
CA ARG A 74 15.31 5.55 -10.29
C ARG A 74 13.83 5.17 -10.35
N GLY A 75 13.24 4.94 -9.18
CA GLY A 75 11.84 4.57 -9.06
C GLY A 75 11.27 5.01 -7.73
N TYR A 76 9.94 4.98 -7.65
CA TYR A 76 9.25 5.07 -6.37
C TYR A 76 9.52 3.81 -5.55
N ARG A 77 9.38 3.91 -4.22
CA ARG A 77 9.53 2.75 -3.36
C ARG A 77 8.33 1.81 -3.56
N CYS A 78 8.59 0.52 -3.74
CA CYS A 78 7.56 -0.49 -4.02
C CYS A 78 6.46 -0.47 -2.97
N ASP A 79 6.82 -0.52 -1.69
CA ASP A 79 5.88 -0.48 -0.55
C ASP A 79 4.96 0.74 -0.58
N GLN A 80 5.50 1.92 -0.91
CA GLN A 80 4.69 3.14 -0.97
C GLN A 80 3.72 3.15 -2.15
N VAL A 81 4.15 2.61 -3.30
CA VAL A 81 3.29 2.46 -4.46
C VAL A 81 2.20 1.44 -4.16
N ASP A 82 2.56 0.30 -3.58
CA ASP A 82 1.63 -0.77 -3.20
C ASP A 82 0.57 -0.25 -2.21
N ASP A 83 0.99 0.41 -1.13
CA ASP A 83 0.08 1.03 -0.14
C ASP A 83 -0.89 2.04 -0.81
N THR A 84 -0.39 2.82 -1.77
CA THR A 84 -1.21 3.80 -2.48
C THR A 84 -2.21 3.12 -3.42
N LEU A 85 -1.81 2.04 -4.10
CA LEU A 85 -2.68 1.27 -4.97
C LEU A 85 -3.75 0.53 -4.19
N ASP A 86 -3.45 0.03 -3.00
CA ASP A 86 -4.43 -0.60 -2.11
C ASP A 86 -5.55 0.38 -1.72
N VAL A 87 -5.18 1.61 -1.33
CA VAL A 87 -6.14 2.68 -1.01
C VAL A 87 -6.98 3.04 -2.24
N LEU A 88 -6.35 3.12 -3.42
CA LEU A 88 -7.05 3.43 -4.66
C LEU A 88 -8.04 2.31 -5.06
N ALA A 89 -7.63 1.04 -4.97
CA ALA A 89 -8.48 -0.11 -5.27
C ALA A 89 -9.70 -0.18 -4.33
N ALA A 90 -9.49 0.13 -3.04
CA ALA A 90 -10.56 0.22 -2.06
C ALA A 90 -11.57 1.33 -2.42
N GLU A 91 -11.10 2.50 -2.85
CA GLU A 91 -11.98 3.59 -3.23
C GLU A 91 -12.75 3.31 -4.54
N ILE A 92 -12.11 2.69 -5.54
CA ILE A 92 -12.78 2.23 -6.75
C ILE A 92 -13.89 1.24 -6.39
N THR A 93 -13.60 0.27 -5.51
CA THR A 93 -14.60 -0.70 -5.03
C THR A 93 -15.78 0.01 -4.36
N ARG A 94 -15.51 1.02 -3.52
CA ARG A 94 -16.55 1.81 -2.86
C ARG A 94 -17.43 2.52 -3.88
N LEU A 95 -16.84 3.17 -4.89
CA LEU A 95 -17.56 3.87 -5.95
C LEU A 95 -18.40 2.91 -6.80
N GLU A 96 -17.84 1.76 -7.19
CA GLU A 96 -18.57 0.72 -7.92
C GLU A 96 -19.80 0.22 -7.16
N ASN A 97 -19.68 0.05 -5.84
CA ASN A 97 -20.80 -0.36 -4.99
C ASN A 97 -21.88 0.73 -4.91
N VAL A 98 -21.49 2.00 -4.81
CA VAL A 98 -22.44 3.14 -4.81
C VAL A 98 -23.19 3.21 -6.13
N ILE A 99 -22.50 3.07 -7.26
CA ILE A 99 -23.13 3.08 -8.59
C ILE A 99 -24.16 1.95 -8.70
N ARG A 100 -23.78 0.73 -8.29
CA ARG A 100 -24.66 -0.44 -8.32
C ARG A 100 -25.91 -0.25 -7.46
N ASP A 101 -25.78 0.35 -6.28
CA ASP A 101 -26.90 0.64 -5.37
C ASP A 101 -27.88 1.67 -5.98
N ILE A 102 -27.35 2.72 -6.61
CA ILE A 102 -28.16 3.73 -7.31
C ILE A 102 -28.92 3.10 -8.49
N GLU A 103 -28.24 2.31 -9.32
CA GLU A 103 -28.85 1.61 -10.46
C GLU A 103 -29.96 0.66 -10.01
N SER A 104 -29.72 -0.10 -8.94
CA SER A 104 -30.72 -1.02 -8.38
C SER A 104 -31.98 -0.30 -7.91
N ARG A 105 -31.82 0.84 -7.21
CA ARG A 105 -32.96 1.67 -6.78
C ARG A 105 -33.75 2.23 -7.96
N ARG A 106 -33.07 2.66 -9.02
CA ARG A 106 -33.72 3.20 -10.22
C ARG A 106 -34.56 2.14 -10.93
N VAL A 107 -34.02 0.94 -11.14
CA VAL A 107 -34.74 -0.17 -11.79
C VAL A 107 -36.03 -0.54 -11.05
N ILE A 108 -36.00 -0.51 -9.70
CA ILE A 108 -37.19 -0.78 -8.88
C ILE A 108 -38.26 0.31 -9.08
N SER A 109 -37.86 1.59 -9.12
CA SER A 109 -38.78 2.70 -9.36
C SER A 109 -39.43 2.61 -10.74
N ASP A 110 -38.64 2.36 -11.79
CA ASP A 110 -39.13 2.26 -13.17
C ASP A 110 -40.13 1.08 -13.33
N THR A 111 -39.90 -0.03 -12.63
CA THR A 111 -40.81 -1.19 -12.65
C THR A 111 -42.13 -0.91 -11.92
N ALA A 112 -42.09 -0.15 -10.83
CA ALA A 112 -43.28 0.23 -10.07
C ALA A 112 -44.18 1.21 -10.85
N GLU A 113 -43.59 2.13 -11.61
CA GLU A 113 -44.32 3.09 -12.44
C GLU A 113 -44.99 2.42 -13.65
N ASN A 114 -44.34 1.44 -14.29
CA ASN A 114 -44.88 0.76 -15.47
C ASN A 114 -45.99 -0.29 -15.16
N SER A 115 -46.33 -0.50 -13.89
CA SER A 115 -47.38 -1.45 -13.47
C SER A 115 -48.70 -0.77 -13.06
N GLN A 116 -48.82 0.55 -13.23
CA GLN A 116 -50.05 1.33 -13.06
C GLN A 116 -50.69 1.68 -14.40
#